data_AF-A0AAW8RXD4-F1
#
_entry.id   AF-A0AAW8RXD4-F1
#
_cell.length_a   1.000
_cell.length_b   1.000
_cell.length_c   1.000
_cell.angle_alpha   90.00
_cell.angle_beta   90.00
_cell.angle_gamma   90.00
#
_symmetry.space_group_name_H-M   'P 1'
#
loop_
_entity.id
_entity.type
_entity.pdbx_description
1 polymer ?
#
loop_
_entity_poly.entity_id
_entity_poly.type
_entity_poly.pdbx_seq_one_letter_code
_entity_poly.pdbx_strand_id
1 'polypeptide(L)'
;MAINNIIDLDAKLSLTKTIKIAGKEYDITISDEVDQALSDYSNIEVSVQLRDMVNKLEQLDEVETTTADQFKTFTQIELDNLRNGALKALDAVLGKGEGQRVYEHYGKSTKAVITIIGLLETELNKLMVERKKAADKHYSNRHKNNKKK
;
A
#
# COMPACT_ATOMS: atom_id res chain seq x y z
N MET A 1 48.13 1.98 -11.49
CA MET A 1 46.70 2.09 -11.79
C MET A 1 45.93 1.75 -10.53
N ALA A 2 45.32 2.74 -9.87
CA ALA A 2 44.44 2.49 -8.74
C ALA A 2 43.15 1.86 -9.29
N ILE A 3 42.90 0.60 -8.95
CA ILE A 3 41.61 -0.04 -9.22
C ILE A 3 40.64 0.67 -8.27
N ASN A 4 39.79 1.54 -8.82
CA ASN A 4 38.70 2.18 -8.08
C ASN A 4 37.80 1.06 -7.53
N ASN A 5 38.06 0.65 -6.30
CA ASN A 5 37.31 -0.36 -5.57
C ASN A 5 36.05 0.28 -4.94
N ILE A 6 35.31 1.05 -5.75
CA ILE A 6 34.07 1.67 -5.32
C ILE A 6 33.00 0.60 -5.42
N ILE A 7 32.51 0.16 -4.26
CA ILE A 7 31.36 -0.74 -4.18
C ILE A 7 30.12 0.13 -4.21
N ASP A 8 29.40 0.09 -5.34
CA ASP A 8 28.10 0.75 -5.49
C ASP A 8 27.04 -0.02 -4.70
N LEU A 9 26.69 0.52 -3.53
CA LEU A 9 25.64 0.00 -2.66
C LEU A 9 24.25 0.43 -3.12
N ASP A 10 24.15 1.54 -3.85
CA ASP A 10 22.89 2.10 -4.36
C ASP A 10 22.33 1.20 -5.46
N ALA A 11 23.18 0.73 -6.38
CA ALA A 11 22.79 -0.25 -7.40
C ALA A 11 22.37 -1.61 -6.78
N LYS A 12 22.90 -1.96 -5.60
CA LYS A 12 22.54 -3.20 -4.89
C LYS A 12 21.26 -3.08 -4.09
N LEU A 13 20.92 -1.89 -3.61
CA LEU A 13 19.71 -1.62 -2.82
C LEU A 13 18.54 -1.09 -3.66
N SER A 14 18.80 -0.51 -4.84
CA SER A 14 17.87 0.09 -5.83
C SER A 14 16.40 0.02 -5.46
N LEU A 15 15.91 0.79 -4.48
CA LEU A 15 14.57 0.65 -3.89
C LEU A 15 13.41 1.06 -4.80
N THR A 16 13.69 1.34 -6.06
CA THR A 16 12.69 1.82 -7.03
C THR A 16 12.11 0.68 -7.86
N LYS A 17 10.78 0.73 -8.08
CA LYS A 17 10.04 -0.15 -8.99
C LYS A 17 9.15 0.68 -9.90
N THR A 18 9.22 0.41 -11.21
CA THR A 18 8.30 1.02 -12.18
C THR A 18 6.99 0.26 -12.21
N ILE A 19 5.87 0.95 -11.99
CA ILE A 19 4.52 0.36 -11.99
C ILE A 19 3.60 1.22 -12.88
N LYS A 20 2.66 0.58 -13.58
CA LYS A 20 1.67 1.26 -14.42
C LYS A 20 0.29 1.24 -13.77
N ILE A 21 -0.30 2.41 -13.55
CA ILE A 21 -1.62 2.59 -12.92
C ILE A 21 -2.44 3.60 -13.72
N ALA A 22 -3.69 3.25 -14.06
CA ALA A 22 -4.59 4.14 -14.80
C ALA A 22 -3.93 4.77 -16.05
N GLY A 23 -3.18 3.95 -16.80
CA GLY A 23 -2.49 4.34 -18.03
C GLY A 23 -1.16 5.08 -17.88
N LYS A 24 -0.78 5.52 -16.67
CA LYS A 24 0.47 6.25 -16.39
C LYS A 24 1.50 5.35 -15.69
N GLU A 25 2.76 5.52 -16.02
CA GLU A 25 3.89 4.84 -15.37
C GLU A 25 4.45 5.68 -14.23
N TYR A 26 4.86 5.01 -13.15
CA TYR A 26 5.38 5.60 -11.93
C TYR A 26 6.61 4.84 -11.49
N ASP A 27 7.66 5.58 -11.14
CA ASP A 27 8.82 5.04 -10.45
C ASP A 27 8.61 5.23 -8.95
N ILE A 28 8.28 4.14 -8.26
CA ILE A 28 7.95 4.16 -6.83
C ILE A 28 9.17 3.71 -6.05
N THR A 29 9.67 4.57 -5.16
CA THR A 29 10.74 4.23 -4.22
C THR A 29 10.14 3.67 -2.94
N ILE A 30 10.54 2.46 -2.58
CA ILE A 30 10.11 1.82 -1.34
C ILE A 30 10.74 2.57 -0.15
N SER A 31 9.90 2.98 0.78
CA SER A 31 10.26 3.66 2.00
C SER A 31 9.24 3.31 3.09
N ASP A 32 9.62 3.51 4.36
CA ASP A 32 8.72 3.24 5.50
C ASP A 32 7.41 4.05 5.41
N GLU A 33 7.46 5.26 4.85
CA GLU A 33 6.27 6.10 4.63
C GLU A 33 5.33 5.49 3.57
N VAL A 34 5.88 4.97 2.48
CA VAL A 34 5.11 4.29 1.42
C VAL A 34 4.50 2.99 1.95
N ASP A 35 5.28 2.20 2.68
CA ASP A 35 4.80 0.94 3.25
C ASP A 35 3.67 1.19 4.26
N GLN A 36 3.85 2.16 5.17
CA GLN A 36 2.81 2.53 6.13
C GLN A 36 1.53 3.00 5.43
N ALA A 37 1.65 3.90 4.45
CA ALA A 37 0.50 4.43 3.72
C ALA A 37 -0.30 3.33 3.01
N LEU A 38 0.38 2.30 2.50
CA LEU A 38 -0.27 1.17 1.83
C LEU A 38 -0.90 0.20 2.84
N SER A 39 -0.19 -0.17 3.90
CA SER A 39 -0.66 -1.15 4.91
C SER A 39 -1.90 -0.68 5.67
N ASP A 40 -2.09 0.63 5.85
CA ASP A 40 -3.27 1.21 6.51
C ASP A 40 -4.58 0.88 5.78
N TYR A 41 -4.50 0.60 4.47
CA TYR A 41 -5.69 0.41 3.61
C TYR A 41 -5.69 -0.91 2.83
N SER A 42 -4.58 -1.63 2.72
CA SER A 42 -4.46 -2.84 1.91
C SER A 42 -5.28 -4.04 2.40
N ASN A 43 -5.50 -4.13 3.71
CA ASN A 43 -6.24 -5.22 4.35
C ASN A 43 -7.73 -4.89 4.55
N ILE A 44 -8.19 -3.75 4.02
CA ILE A 44 -9.58 -3.34 4.16
C ILE A 44 -10.45 -4.07 3.14
N GLU A 45 -11.24 -5.02 3.62
CA GLU A 45 -12.34 -5.56 2.84
C GLU A 45 -13.57 -4.65 2.99
N VAL A 46 -13.80 -3.77 2.00
CA VAL A 46 -14.88 -2.77 2.02
C VAL A 46 -16.25 -3.37 2.32
N SER A 47 -16.54 -4.58 1.80
CA SER A 47 -17.81 -5.29 2.07
C SER A 47 -17.97 -5.71 3.53
N VAL A 48 -16.88 -6.15 4.16
CA VAL A 48 -16.87 -6.54 5.58
C VAL A 48 -16.90 -5.31 6.45
N GLN A 49 -16.14 -4.27 6.12
CA GLN A 49 -16.13 -3.02 6.89
C GLN A 49 -17.49 -2.33 6.87
N LEU A 50 -18.17 -2.31 5.71
CA LEU A 50 -19.56 -1.86 5.61
C LEU A 50 -20.50 -2.71 6.49
N ARG A 51 -20.36 -4.03 6.47
CA ARG A 51 -21.18 -4.94 7.29
C ARG A 51 -20.91 -4.74 8.78
N ASP A 52 -19.66 -4.59 9.18
CA ASP A 52 -19.26 -4.39 10.58
C ASP A 52 -19.71 -3.02 11.11
N MET A 53 -19.74 -2.00 10.26
CA MET A 53 -20.30 -0.69 10.60
C MET A 53 -21.81 -0.76 10.81
N VAL A 54 -22.53 -1.52 9.98
CA VAL A 54 -23.97 -1.78 10.18
C VAL A 54 -24.19 -2.52 11.50
N ASN A 55 -23.44 -3.60 11.74
CA ASN A 55 -23.56 -4.40 12.96
C ASN A 55 -23.22 -3.62 14.24
N LYS A 56 -22.16 -2.79 14.22
CA LYS A 56 -21.79 -1.94 15.38
C LYS A 56 -22.87 -0.93 15.73
N LEU A 57 -23.64 -0.48 14.74
CA LEU A 57 -24.73 0.46 14.95
C LEU A 57 -26.01 -0.23 15.42
N GLU A 58 -26.34 -1.41 14.88
CA GLU A 58 -27.45 -2.23 15.42
C GLU A 58 -27.24 -2.56 16.91
N GLN A 59 -25.99 -2.73 17.35
CA GLN A 59 -25.64 -2.88 18.78
C GLN A 59 -25.72 -1.58 19.59
N LEU A 60 -25.64 -0.42 18.94
CA LEU A 60 -25.83 0.88 19.59
C LEU A 60 -27.31 1.27 19.70
N ASP A 61 -28.18 0.72 18.83
CA ASP A 61 -29.64 0.94 18.85
C ASP A 61 -30.37 0.23 20.00
N GLU A 62 -29.72 -0.69 20.73
CA GLU A 62 -30.22 -1.16 22.04
C GLU A 62 -30.14 -0.06 23.12
N VAL A 63 -29.49 1.08 22.83
CA VAL A 63 -29.48 2.30 23.65
C VAL A 63 -30.38 3.32 22.96
N GLU A 64 -31.63 3.42 23.41
CA GLU A 64 -32.66 4.35 22.92
C GLU A 64 -32.08 5.73 22.53
N THR A 65 -31.89 6.04 21.24
CA THR A 65 -31.98 7.41 20.63
C THR A 65 -31.48 7.56 19.18
N THR A 66 -30.89 6.57 18.50
CA THR A 66 -30.45 6.80 17.11
C THR A 66 -31.60 6.79 16.11
N THR A 67 -31.80 7.90 15.41
CA THR A 67 -32.76 7.99 14.29
C THR A 67 -32.15 7.45 13.00
N ALA A 68 -32.96 6.90 12.08
CA ALA A 68 -32.47 6.40 10.77
C ALA A 68 -31.67 7.45 9.95
N ASP A 69 -31.94 8.74 10.16
CA ASP A 69 -31.20 9.84 9.53
C ASP A 69 -29.81 10.03 10.14
N GLN A 70 -29.66 9.85 11.45
CA GLN A 70 -28.35 9.85 12.12
C GLN A 70 -27.51 8.64 11.69
N PHE A 71 -28.14 7.47 11.52
CA PHE A 71 -27.50 6.28 10.95
C PHE A 71 -26.95 6.56 9.54
N LYS A 72 -27.81 7.06 8.65
CA LYS A 72 -27.41 7.39 7.28
C LYS A 72 -26.27 8.41 7.24
N THR A 73 -26.33 9.43 8.09
CA THR A 73 -25.29 10.47 8.17
C THR A 73 -23.96 9.91 8.66
N PHE A 74 -23.97 9.11 9.71
CA PHE A 74 -22.76 8.48 10.24
C PHE A 74 -22.10 7.56 9.20
N THR A 75 -22.88 6.67 8.57
CA THR A 75 -22.36 5.76 7.54
C THR A 75 -21.78 6.53 6.34
N GLN A 76 -22.43 7.63 5.94
CA GLN A 76 -21.93 8.49 4.86
C GLN A 76 -20.57 9.11 5.21
N ILE A 77 -20.43 9.65 6.43
CA ILE A 77 -19.19 10.27 6.91
C ILE A 77 -18.05 9.24 6.93
N GLU A 78 -18.28 8.05 7.45
CA GLU A 78 -17.26 7.00 7.50
C GLU A 78 -16.87 6.50 6.11
N LEU A 79 -17.82 6.38 5.18
CA LEU A 79 -17.51 6.06 3.79
C LEU A 79 -16.68 7.15 3.10
N ASP A 80 -16.99 8.41 3.37
CA ASP A 80 -16.21 9.54 2.88
C ASP A 80 -14.81 9.56 3.50
N ASN A 81 -14.67 9.24 4.79
CA ASN A 81 -13.39 9.11 5.48
C ASN A 81 -12.53 8.00 4.88
N LEU A 82 -13.12 6.81 4.68
CA LEU A 82 -12.44 5.67 4.05
C LEU A 82 -11.97 6.04 2.64
N ARG A 83 -12.86 6.65 1.84
CA ARG A 83 -12.50 7.13 0.49
C ARG A 83 -11.34 8.11 0.58
N ASN A 84 -11.50 9.20 1.33
CA ASN A 84 -10.52 10.27 1.39
C ASN A 84 -9.17 9.78 1.93
N GLY A 85 -9.18 8.85 2.88
CA GLY A 85 -8.01 8.16 3.38
C GLY A 85 -7.28 7.36 2.31
N ALA A 86 -8.01 6.51 1.57
CA ALA A 86 -7.44 5.71 0.49
C ALA A 86 -6.87 6.58 -0.65
N LEU A 87 -7.52 7.72 -0.96
CA LEU A 87 -6.98 8.68 -1.93
C LEU A 87 -5.67 9.31 -1.44
N LYS A 88 -5.60 9.71 -0.16
CA LYS A 88 -4.38 10.25 0.43
C LYS A 88 -3.25 9.23 0.48
N ALA A 89 -3.55 7.96 0.73
CA ALA A 89 -2.57 6.88 0.67
C ALA A 89 -1.98 6.77 -0.75
N LEU A 90 -2.80 6.80 -1.80
CA LEU A 90 -2.29 6.84 -3.17
C LEU A 90 -1.49 8.11 -3.47
N ASP A 91 -1.90 9.27 -2.96
CA ASP A 91 -1.14 10.51 -3.11
C ASP A 91 0.25 10.43 -2.47
N ALA A 92 0.39 9.76 -1.33
CA ALA A 92 1.69 9.56 -0.67
C ALA A 92 2.63 8.68 -1.50
N VAL A 93 2.09 7.72 -2.25
CA VAL A 93 2.88 6.76 -3.05
C VAL A 93 3.16 7.26 -4.47
N LEU A 94 2.18 7.89 -5.11
CA LEU A 94 2.22 8.25 -6.53
C LEU A 94 2.47 9.74 -6.77
N GLY A 95 2.31 10.56 -5.73
CA GLY A 95 2.39 12.01 -5.79
C GLY A 95 1.02 12.68 -5.62
N LYS A 96 1.05 13.94 -5.17
CA LYS A 96 -0.16 14.73 -4.86
C LYS A 96 -1.15 14.79 -6.02
N GLY A 97 -2.42 14.48 -5.75
CA GLY A 97 -3.53 14.51 -6.72
C GLY A 97 -3.68 13.25 -7.56
N GLU A 98 -2.76 12.29 -7.47
CA GLU A 98 -2.81 11.05 -8.23
C GLU A 98 -3.89 10.10 -7.70
N GLY A 99 -4.17 10.11 -6.39
CA GLY A 99 -5.28 9.38 -5.79
C GLY A 99 -6.61 9.75 -6.43
N GLN A 100 -6.89 11.05 -6.56
CA GLN A 100 -8.12 11.53 -7.22
C GLN A 100 -8.16 11.13 -8.70
N ARG A 101 -7.04 11.27 -9.42
CA ARG A 101 -6.95 10.88 -10.84
C ARG A 101 -7.24 9.40 -11.04
N VAL A 102 -6.65 8.54 -10.22
CA VAL A 102 -6.86 7.09 -10.24
C VAL A 102 -8.31 6.76 -9.91
N TYR A 103 -8.87 7.40 -8.88
CA TYR A 103 -10.27 7.22 -8.50
C TYR A 103 -11.23 7.57 -9.63
N GLU A 104 -11.03 8.68 -10.31
CA GLU A 104 -11.83 9.09 -11.48
C GLU A 104 -11.68 8.12 -12.65
N HIS A 105 -10.46 7.67 -12.94
CA HIS A 105 -10.18 6.71 -14.02
C HIS A 105 -10.92 5.39 -13.83
N TYR A 106 -11.02 4.91 -12.58
CA TYR A 106 -11.76 3.68 -12.24
C TYR A 106 -13.22 3.95 -11.85
N GLY A 107 -13.84 4.99 -12.40
CA GLY A 107 -15.28 5.24 -12.30
C GLY A 107 -15.74 5.66 -10.91
N LYS A 108 -14.89 6.35 -10.15
CA LYS A 108 -15.17 6.82 -8.78
C LYS A 108 -15.48 5.67 -7.81
N SER A 109 -14.80 4.54 -7.98
CA SER A 109 -14.94 3.36 -7.14
C SER A 109 -13.89 3.32 -6.01
N THR A 110 -14.34 3.52 -4.77
CA THR A 110 -13.46 3.41 -3.58
C THR A 110 -12.89 2.00 -3.45
N LYS A 111 -13.68 0.98 -3.81
CA LYS A 111 -13.24 -0.41 -3.84
C LYS A 111 -12.10 -0.63 -4.83
N ALA A 112 -12.15 -0.01 -6.01
CA ALA A 112 -11.08 -0.11 -6.99
C ALA A 112 -9.78 0.52 -6.47
N VAL A 113 -9.88 1.70 -5.82
CA VAL A 113 -8.74 2.36 -5.19
C VAL A 113 -8.09 1.48 -4.12
N ILE A 114 -8.88 0.92 -3.20
CA ILE A 114 -8.37 0.03 -2.15
C ILE A 114 -7.73 -1.24 -2.75
N THR A 115 -8.31 -1.78 -3.82
CA THR A 115 -7.73 -2.92 -4.54
C THR A 115 -6.36 -2.58 -5.12
N ILE A 116 -6.19 -1.39 -5.69
CA ILE A 116 -4.90 -0.91 -6.22
C ILE A 116 -3.87 -0.79 -5.09
N ILE A 117 -4.27 -0.27 -3.93
CA ILE A 117 -3.41 -0.19 -2.75
C ILE A 117 -2.91 -1.58 -2.34
N GLY A 118 -3.78 -2.58 -2.24
CA GLY A 118 -3.38 -3.95 -1.90
C GLY A 118 -2.46 -4.59 -2.95
N LEU A 119 -2.69 -4.32 -4.24
CA LEU A 119 -1.79 -4.77 -5.31
C LEU A 119 -0.42 -4.10 -5.23
N LEU A 120 -0.37 -2.80 -4.94
CA LEU A 120 0.88 -2.06 -4.72
C LEU A 120 1.66 -2.67 -3.56
N GLU A 121 1.04 -2.82 -2.40
CA GLU A 121 1.68 -3.40 -1.21
C GLU A 121 2.26 -4.80 -1.53
N THR A 122 1.47 -5.65 -2.18
CA THR A 122 1.90 -7.00 -2.56
C THR A 122 3.12 -6.97 -3.48
N GLU A 123 3.12 -6.10 -4.49
CA GLU A 123 4.19 -6.01 -5.48
C GLU A 123 5.48 -5.39 -4.94
N LEU A 124 5.38 -4.46 -3.99
CA LEU A 124 6.54 -3.89 -3.30
C LEU A 124 7.12 -4.89 -2.29
N ASN A 125 6.28 -5.60 -1.52
CA ASN A 125 6.71 -6.63 -0.58
C ASN A 125 7.43 -7.81 -1.26
N LYS A 126 6.95 -8.28 -2.42
CA LYS A 126 7.64 -9.32 -3.21
C LYS A 126 9.08 -8.91 -3.53
N LEU A 127 9.29 -7.67 -3.94
CA LEU A 127 10.60 -7.15 -4.30
C LEU A 127 11.54 -7.11 -3.08
N MET A 128 11.04 -6.73 -1.90
CA MET A 128 11.80 -6.82 -0.64
C MET A 128 12.21 -8.26 -0.29
N VAL A 129 11.29 -9.22 -0.42
CA VAL A 129 11.56 -10.65 -0.14
C VAL A 129 12.59 -11.23 -1.13
N GLU A 130 12.46 -10.93 -2.42
CA GLU A 130 13.40 -11.40 -3.45
C GLU A 130 14.82 -10.87 -3.21
N ARG A 131 14.94 -9.60 -2.78
CA ARG A 131 16.23 -8.99 -2.47
C ARG A 131 16.87 -9.57 -1.23
N LYS A 132 16.09 -9.81 -0.17
CA LYS A 132 16.57 -10.52 1.01
C LYS A 132 17.16 -11.89 0.63
N LYS A 133 16.44 -12.66 -0.20
CA LYS A 133 16.93 -13.95 -0.71
C LYS A 133 18.21 -13.82 -1.55
N ALA A 134 18.33 -12.79 -2.39
CA ALA A 134 19.52 -12.55 -3.20
C ALA A 134 20.74 -12.18 -2.33
N ALA A 135 20.56 -11.33 -1.32
CA ALA A 135 21.58 -10.98 -0.35
C ALA A 135 22.04 -12.22 0.43
N ASP A 136 21.10 -13.00 0.98
CA ASP A 136 21.40 -14.20 1.76
C ASP A 136 22.18 -15.25 0.95
N LYS A 137 21.83 -15.46 -0.34
CA LYS A 137 22.58 -16.33 -1.26
C LYS A 137 24.02 -15.85 -1.47
N HIS A 138 24.23 -14.54 -1.60
CA HIS A 138 25.56 -13.97 -1.77
C HIS A 138 26.45 -14.23 -0.53
N TYR A 139 25.91 -14.07 0.69
CA TYR A 139 26.65 -14.36 1.93
C TYR A 139 26.90 -15.87 2.14
N SER A 140 25.91 -16.71 1.83
CA SER A 140 26.02 -18.18 1.87
C SER A 140 27.13 -18.73 0.97
N ASN A 141 27.22 -18.25 -0.27
CA ASN A 141 28.25 -18.68 -1.22
C ASN A 141 29.66 -18.20 -0.81
N ARG A 142 29.78 -17.04 -0.16
CA ARG A 142 31.05 -16.53 0.37
C ARG A 142 31.56 -17.40 1.52
N HIS A 143 30.66 -17.92 2.36
CA HIS A 143 30.99 -18.84 3.45
C HIS A 143 31.44 -20.22 2.97
N LYS A 144 30.90 -20.72 1.85
CA LYS A 144 31.34 -22.00 1.25
C LYS A 144 32.74 -21.93 0.61
N ASN A 145 33.08 -20.80 -0.03
CA ASN A 145 34.42 -20.65 -0.64
C ASN A 145 35.54 -20.43 0.39
N ASN A 146 35.24 -19.86 1.56
CA ASN A 146 36.22 -19.74 2.64
C ASN A 146 36.49 -21.05 3.40
N LYS A 147 35.65 -22.10 3.24
CA LYS A 147 35.90 -23.44 3.79
C LYS A 147 36.72 -24.37 2.89
N LYS A 148 37.09 -23.91 1.68
CA LYS A 148 37.90 -24.67 0.71
C LYS A 148 39.34 -24.13 0.57
N LYS A 149 39.77 -23.24 1.46
CA LYS A 149 41.16 -22.77 1.57
C LYS A 149 41.79 -23.31 2.83
#